data_AF-A0A9D5MS35-F1
#
_entry.id   AF-A0A9D5MS35-F1
#
_cell.length_a   1.000
_cell.length_b   1.000
_cell.length_c   1.000
_cell.angle_alpha   90.00
_cell.angle_beta   90.00
_cell.angle_gamma   90.00
#
_symmetry.space_group_name_H-M   'P 1'
#
loop_
_entity.id
_entity.type
_entity.pdbx_description
1 polymer ?
#
loop_
_entity_poly.entity_id
_entity_poly.type
_entity_poly.pdbx_seq_one_letter_code
_entity_poly.pdbx_strand_id
1 'polypeptide(L)'
;MLKGILSSNTCANCRMCCIFEQEDVWEVPLLCTEDAAYIKENYPDIEMEVCADGLHFVMEFPPNGEDASCPMLSEKGCLLGEHKPFDCKIWPYRLMEKDGSVWIAVASLCDVVTSQGKEALLTYYNNVLECEVKAYYRANPGAVKRTHGQYIFLREV
;
A
#
# COMPACT_ATOMS: atom_id res chain seq x y z
N MET A 1 -2.12 9.85 2.16
CA MET A 1 -1.09 10.36 1.22
C MET A 1 0.04 10.97 2.02
N LEU A 2 1.27 10.75 1.58
CA LEU A 2 2.51 11.25 2.20
C LEU A 2 2.65 12.76 2.05
N LYS A 3 1.84 13.53 2.80
CA LYS A 3 1.86 15.00 2.79
C LYS A 3 3.30 15.50 3.01
N GLY A 4 3.77 16.40 2.16
CA GLY A 4 5.14 16.92 2.19
C GLY A 4 6.15 16.19 1.30
N ILE A 5 5.85 14.96 0.86
CA ILE A 5 6.70 14.21 -0.10
C ILE A 5 5.97 13.98 -1.42
N LEU A 6 4.71 13.52 -1.36
CA LEU A 6 3.93 13.14 -2.53
C LEU A 6 2.55 13.80 -2.51
N SER A 7 2.26 14.64 -3.50
CA SER A 7 0.96 15.28 -3.64
C SER A 7 -0.10 14.29 -4.14
N SER A 8 -1.36 14.50 -3.76
CA SER A 8 -2.48 13.68 -4.25
C SER A 8 -2.60 13.71 -5.78
N ASN A 9 -2.30 14.85 -6.42
CA ASN A 9 -2.33 15.01 -7.87
C ASN A 9 -1.21 14.20 -8.55
N THR A 10 0.00 14.25 -8.01
CA THR A 10 1.13 13.44 -8.51
C THR A 10 0.80 11.95 -8.44
N CYS A 11 0.22 11.49 -7.32
CA CYS A 11 -0.20 10.10 -7.14
C CYS A 11 -1.30 9.69 -8.12
N ALA A 12 -2.36 10.50 -8.26
CA ALA A 12 -3.48 10.22 -9.17
C ALA A 12 -3.04 10.11 -10.65
N ASN A 13 -2.02 10.86 -11.04
CA ASN A 13 -1.43 10.79 -12.39
C ASN A 13 -0.49 9.59 -12.55
N CYS A 14 0.25 9.19 -11.51
CA CYS A 14 1.22 8.11 -11.55
C CYS A 14 0.57 6.73 -11.71
N ARG A 15 -0.49 6.44 -10.93
CA ARG A 15 -1.29 5.19 -10.95
C ARG A 15 -0.54 3.87 -10.74
N MET A 16 0.79 3.86 -10.68
CA MET A 16 1.63 2.67 -10.58
C MET A 16 1.20 1.74 -9.43
N CYS A 17 0.91 2.27 -8.24
CA CYS A 17 0.46 1.47 -7.09
C CYS A 17 -0.96 0.86 -7.22
N CYS A 18 -1.64 1.09 -8.35
CA CYS A 18 -2.99 0.61 -8.62
C CYS A 18 -3.04 -0.32 -9.83
N ILE A 19 -1.90 -0.66 -10.42
CA ILE A 19 -1.78 -1.61 -11.54
C ILE A 19 -0.90 -2.76 -11.03
N PHE A 20 -1.36 -3.98 -11.22
CA PHE A 20 -0.73 -5.18 -10.67
C PHE A 20 -0.47 -6.19 -11.78
N GLU A 21 0.76 -6.68 -11.83
CA GLU A 21 1.08 -7.93 -12.50
C GLU A 21 0.64 -9.11 -11.62
N GLN A 22 0.45 -10.30 -12.20
CA GLN A 22 0.06 -11.48 -11.42
C GLN A 22 1.09 -11.79 -10.31
N GLU A 23 2.36 -11.52 -10.58
CA GLU A 23 3.46 -11.72 -9.66
C GLU A 23 3.46 -10.70 -8.51
N ASP A 24 2.77 -9.57 -8.67
CA ASP A 24 2.68 -8.47 -7.71
C ASP A 24 1.37 -8.47 -6.91
N VAL A 25 0.51 -9.49 -7.05
CA VAL A 25 -0.78 -9.57 -6.32
C VAL A 25 -0.60 -9.54 -4.79
N TRP A 26 0.58 -9.90 -4.29
CA TRP A 26 0.91 -9.79 -2.87
C TRP A 26 1.01 -8.33 -2.36
N GLU A 27 1.14 -7.36 -3.27
CA GLU A 27 1.14 -5.91 -3.00
C GLU A 27 -0.25 -5.31 -2.83
N VAL A 28 -1.32 -6.06 -3.18
CA VAL A 28 -2.71 -5.65 -2.97
C VAL A 28 -2.88 -5.27 -1.50
N PRO A 29 -3.51 -4.11 -1.22
CA PRO A 29 -3.58 -3.57 0.13
C PRO A 29 -4.42 -4.45 1.03
N LEU A 30 -3.95 -4.65 2.26
CA LEU A 30 -4.76 -5.24 3.31
C LEU A 30 -5.91 -4.29 3.66
N LEU A 31 -7.13 -4.81 3.72
CA LEU A 31 -8.33 -4.09 4.10
C LEU A 31 -8.62 -4.36 5.58
N CYS A 32 -8.59 -3.30 6.40
CA CYS A 32 -9.04 -3.42 7.78
C CYS A 32 -10.57 -3.51 7.85
N THR A 33 -11.11 -3.77 9.04
CA THR A 33 -12.56 -3.95 9.22
C THR A 33 -13.33 -2.68 8.82
N GLU A 34 -12.78 -1.52 9.15
CA GLU A 34 -13.34 -0.21 8.82
C GLU A 34 -13.32 0.05 7.31
N ASP A 35 -12.21 -0.26 6.63
CA ASP A 35 -12.10 -0.12 5.17
C ASP A 35 -13.16 -0.98 4.48
N ALA A 36 -13.27 -2.25 4.89
CA ALA A 36 -14.21 -3.21 4.31
C ALA A 36 -15.67 -2.81 4.54
N ALA A 37 -16.00 -2.28 5.73
CA ALA A 37 -17.34 -1.80 6.04
C ALA A 37 -17.71 -0.61 5.15
N TYR A 38 -16.78 0.36 5.00
CA TYR A 38 -16.98 1.52 4.13
C TYR A 38 -17.16 1.10 2.66
N ILE A 39 -16.33 0.18 2.17
CA ILE A 39 -16.41 -0.34 0.79
C ILE A 39 -17.76 -1.02 0.55
N LYS A 40 -18.21 -1.90 1.45
CA LYS A 40 -19.51 -2.59 1.31
C LYS A 40 -20.70 -1.64 1.27
N GLU A 41 -20.66 -0.57 2.05
CA GLU A 41 -21.75 0.40 2.11
C GLU A 41 -21.80 1.30 0.86
N ASN A 42 -20.65 1.71 0.35
CA ASN A 42 -20.56 2.75 -0.69
C ASN A 42 -20.30 2.18 -2.10
N TYR A 43 -19.76 0.97 -2.20
CA TYR A 43 -19.37 0.30 -3.44
C TYR A 43 -19.75 -1.19 -3.37
N PRO A 44 -21.05 -1.53 -3.30
CA PRO A 44 -21.52 -2.89 -3.03
C PRO A 44 -21.13 -3.91 -4.10
N ASP A 45 -20.78 -3.46 -5.31
CA ASP A 45 -20.33 -4.31 -6.41
C ASP A 45 -18.83 -4.67 -6.33
N ILE A 46 -18.09 -4.11 -5.38
CA ILE A 46 -16.66 -4.39 -5.19
C ILE A 46 -16.51 -5.66 -4.36
N GLU A 47 -15.95 -6.69 -4.99
CA GLU A 47 -15.68 -7.96 -4.34
C GLU A 47 -14.41 -7.93 -3.48
N MET A 48 -14.47 -8.65 -2.36
CA MET A 48 -13.36 -8.80 -1.42
C MET A 48 -13.25 -10.26 -1.00
N GLU A 49 -12.03 -10.73 -0.79
CA GLU A 49 -11.73 -12.11 -0.42
C GLU A 49 -10.84 -12.19 0.82
N VAL A 50 -11.00 -13.29 1.57
CA VAL A 50 -10.18 -13.59 2.74
C VAL A 50 -8.98 -14.43 2.29
N CYS A 51 -7.79 -13.84 2.36
CA CYS A 51 -6.51 -14.49 2.15
C CYS A 51 -5.86 -14.89 3.48
N ALA A 52 -4.71 -15.57 3.39
CA ALA A 52 -3.96 -16.02 4.57
C ALA A 52 -3.51 -14.87 5.49
N ASP A 53 -3.25 -13.69 4.94
CA ASP A 53 -2.83 -12.48 5.66
C ASP A 53 -4.00 -11.51 5.96
N GLY A 54 -5.23 -11.84 5.56
CA GLY A 54 -6.43 -11.07 5.89
C GLY A 54 -7.28 -10.74 4.66
N LEU A 55 -8.07 -9.66 4.74
CA LEU A 55 -9.03 -9.32 3.70
C LEU A 55 -8.39 -8.43 2.61
N HIS A 56 -8.63 -8.76 1.35
CA HIS A 56 -8.13 -8.02 0.18
C HIS A 56 -9.23 -7.79 -0.84
N PHE A 57 -8.96 -6.93 -1.82
CA PHE A 57 -9.78 -6.86 -3.03
C PHE A 57 -9.60 -8.12 -3.87
N VAL A 58 -10.69 -8.60 -4.47
CA VAL A 58 -10.58 -9.58 -5.56
C VAL A 58 -10.00 -8.87 -6.78
N MET A 59 -8.92 -9.40 -7.33
CA MET A 59 -8.25 -8.85 -8.51
C MET A 59 -8.63 -9.66 -9.76
N GLU A 60 -9.18 -8.98 -10.76
CA GLU A 60 -9.54 -9.59 -12.04
C GLU A 60 -8.40 -9.44 -13.05
N PHE A 61 -7.63 -10.52 -13.25
CA PHE A 61 -6.57 -10.56 -14.26
C PHE A 61 -7.12 -10.97 -15.63
N PRO A 62 -6.89 -10.18 -16.69
CA PRO A 62 -7.22 -10.53 -18.06
C PRO A 62 -6.61 -11.88 -18.51
N PRO A 63 -7.35 -12.74 -19.25
CA PRO A 63 -6.85 -14.05 -19.70
C PRO A 63 -5.66 -13.99 -20.67
N ASN A 64 -5.43 -12.84 -21.30
CA ASN A 64 -4.31 -12.59 -22.21
C ASN A 64 -2.99 -12.29 -21.45
N GLY A 65 -3.00 -12.26 -20.12
CA GLY A 65 -1.83 -12.00 -19.28
C GLY A 65 -1.51 -10.52 -19.12
N GLU A 66 -2.43 -9.62 -19.46
CA GLU A 66 -2.30 -8.19 -19.15
C GLU A 66 -2.48 -7.91 -17.64
N ASP A 67 -2.05 -6.72 -17.22
CA ASP A 67 -2.10 -6.27 -15.83
C ASP A 67 -3.55 -6.06 -15.35
N ALA A 68 -3.79 -6.32 -14.06
CA ALA A 68 -5.05 -5.99 -13.41
C ALA A 68 -5.01 -4.58 -12.82
N SER A 69 -6.10 -3.84 -12.96
CA SER A 69 -6.30 -2.58 -12.26
C SER A 69 -6.97 -2.81 -10.90
N CYS A 70 -6.56 -2.04 -9.89
CA CYS A 70 -7.26 -1.94 -8.62
C CYS A 70 -8.76 -1.64 -8.88
N PRO A 71 -9.70 -2.35 -8.25
CA PRO A 71 -11.14 -2.11 -8.44
C PRO A 71 -11.58 -0.68 -8.06
N MET A 72 -10.80 0.00 -7.22
CA MET A 72 -11.06 1.37 -6.80
C MET A 72 -10.39 2.43 -7.69
N LEU A 73 -9.68 2.04 -8.75
CA LEU A 73 -9.04 2.96 -9.68
C LEU A 73 -10.06 3.50 -10.70
N SER A 74 -10.10 4.82 -10.86
CA SER A 74 -10.87 5.50 -11.92
C SER A 74 -9.97 6.42 -12.75
N GLU A 75 -10.54 7.02 -13.82
CA GLU A 75 -9.84 8.04 -14.60
C GLU A 75 -9.38 9.26 -13.78
N LYS A 76 -10.06 9.54 -12.66
CA LYS A 76 -9.71 10.65 -11.75
C LYS A 76 -8.81 10.22 -10.59
N GLY A 77 -8.34 8.98 -10.61
CA GLY A 77 -7.59 8.36 -9.50
C GLY A 77 -8.49 7.50 -8.61
N CYS A 78 -8.01 7.20 -7.41
CA CYS A 78 -8.67 6.29 -6.50
C CYS A 78 -10.00 6.86 -5.94
N LEU A 79 -11.07 6.08 -6.09
CA LEU A 79 -12.44 6.43 -5.65
C LEU A 79 -12.56 6.57 -4.13
N LEU A 80 -11.73 5.87 -3.35
CA LEU A 80 -11.80 5.87 -1.88
C LEU A 80 -11.35 7.19 -1.22
N GLY A 81 -10.69 8.11 -1.93
CA GLY A 81 -10.33 9.41 -1.37
C GLY A 81 -9.50 9.29 -0.07
N GLU A 82 -10.02 9.77 1.06
CA GLU A 82 -9.36 9.67 2.37
C GLU A 82 -9.60 8.31 3.07
N HIS A 83 -10.57 7.52 2.60
CA HIS A 83 -10.88 6.15 3.06
C HIS A 83 -10.02 5.07 2.39
N LYS A 84 -8.89 5.47 1.78
CA LYS A 84 -7.92 4.51 1.26
C LYS A 84 -7.44 3.56 2.37
N PRO A 85 -7.15 2.30 2.05
CA PRO A 85 -6.48 1.40 2.98
C PRO A 85 -5.15 1.99 3.44
N PHE A 86 -4.70 1.60 4.63
CA PHE A 86 -3.47 2.13 5.21
C PHE A 86 -2.26 1.94 4.29
N ASP A 87 -2.13 0.76 3.69
CA ASP A 87 -1.09 0.44 2.71
C ASP A 87 -1.09 1.45 1.56
N CYS A 88 -2.25 1.83 1.03
CA CYS A 88 -2.34 2.85 -0.03
C CYS A 88 -2.02 4.26 0.48
N LYS A 89 -2.32 4.57 1.75
CA LYS A 89 -2.07 5.90 2.33
C LYS A 89 -0.58 6.19 2.51
N ILE A 90 0.21 5.16 2.82
CA ILE A 90 1.64 5.27 3.09
C ILE A 90 2.53 4.83 1.92
N TRP A 91 1.98 4.27 0.84
CA TRP A 91 2.77 3.88 -0.33
C TRP A 91 3.66 5.04 -0.81
N PRO A 92 4.96 4.80 -1.11
CA PRO A 92 5.65 3.51 -1.29
C PRO A 92 6.27 2.91 -0.01
N TYR A 93 5.92 3.38 1.19
CA TYR A 93 6.33 2.69 2.42
C TYR A 93 5.54 1.39 2.60
N ARG A 94 6.23 0.37 3.12
CA ARG A 94 5.67 -0.95 3.45
C ARG A 94 6.27 -1.50 4.73
N LEU A 95 5.45 -2.24 5.47
CA LEU A 95 5.90 -3.10 6.56
C LEU A 95 6.36 -4.43 5.98
N MET A 96 7.58 -4.84 6.31
CA MET A 96 8.17 -6.07 5.81
C MET A 96 8.84 -6.87 6.92
N GLU A 97 8.69 -8.19 6.88
CA GLU A 97 9.46 -9.10 7.71
C GLU A 97 10.84 -9.29 7.10
N LYS A 98 11.87 -9.10 7.92
CA LYS A 98 13.26 -9.37 7.61
C LYS A 98 13.98 -9.90 8.85
N ASP A 99 14.59 -11.06 8.71
CA ASP A 99 15.39 -11.73 9.75
C ASP A 99 14.63 -11.93 11.07
N GLY A 100 13.31 -12.17 11.00
CA GLY A 100 12.44 -12.35 12.17
C GLY A 100 11.96 -11.05 12.84
N SER A 101 12.35 -9.89 12.31
CA SER A 101 11.93 -8.58 12.78
C SER A 101 11.05 -7.86 11.76
N VAL A 102 10.23 -6.92 12.23
CA VAL A 102 9.40 -6.07 11.36
C VAL A 102 10.17 -4.80 11.02
N TRP A 103 10.23 -4.48 9.73
CA TRP A 103 10.93 -3.33 9.20
C TRP A 103 9.99 -2.42 8.42
N ILE A 104 10.30 -1.13 8.43
CA ILE A 104 9.77 -0.20 7.44
C ILE A 104 10.74 -0.14 6.25
N ALA A 105 10.20 -0.39 5.06
CA ALA A 105 10.92 -0.35 3.80
C ALA A 105 10.20 0.56 2.79
N VAL A 106 10.90 0.96 1.73
CA VAL A 106 10.34 1.81 0.66
C VAL A 106 10.57 1.13 -0.68
N ALA A 107 9.51 1.04 -1.50
CA ALA A 107 9.62 0.50 -2.85
C ALA A 107 10.57 1.35 -3.71
N SER A 108 11.51 0.69 -4.39
CA SER A 108 12.49 1.35 -5.25
C SER A 108 11.89 1.91 -6.55
N LEU A 109 10.64 1.55 -6.86
CA LEU A 109 9.92 1.89 -8.09
C LEU A 109 9.37 3.33 -8.11
N CYS A 110 9.34 4.02 -6.96
CA CYS A 110 8.82 5.39 -6.88
C CYS A 110 9.96 6.42 -6.88
N ASP A 111 10.37 6.87 -8.07
CA ASP A 111 11.47 7.83 -8.26
C ASP A 111 11.32 9.12 -7.44
N VAL A 112 10.10 9.63 -7.29
CA VAL A 112 9.81 10.85 -6.52
C VAL A 112 10.21 10.68 -5.05
N VAL A 113 10.00 9.49 -4.51
CA VAL A 113 10.26 9.19 -3.11
C VAL A 113 11.70 8.71 -2.92
N THR A 114 12.20 7.83 -3.79
CA THR A 114 13.57 7.30 -3.67
C THR A 114 14.63 8.38 -3.90
N SER A 115 14.36 9.39 -4.75
CA SER A 115 15.26 10.53 -4.97
C SER A 115 15.42 11.46 -3.77
N GLN A 116 14.55 11.39 -2.76
CA GLN A 116 14.72 12.15 -1.50
C GLN A 116 15.94 11.68 -0.70
N GLY A 117 16.41 10.45 -0.95
CA GLY A 117 17.51 9.83 -0.21
C GLY A 117 17.07 9.22 1.12
N LYS A 118 17.84 8.21 1.56
CA LYS A 118 17.50 7.38 2.72
C LYS A 118 17.29 8.18 4.01
N GLU A 119 18.12 9.19 4.26
CA GLU A 119 18.06 10.00 5.49
C GLU A 119 16.78 10.85 5.57
N ALA A 120 16.36 11.45 4.45
CA ALA A 120 15.12 12.22 4.39
C ALA A 120 13.89 11.32 4.59
N LEU A 121 13.89 10.13 3.97
CA LEU A 121 12.82 9.14 4.15
C LEU A 121 12.73 8.64 5.59
N LEU A 122 13.87 8.35 6.22
CA LEU A 122 13.90 7.94 7.62
C LEU A 122 13.42 9.07 8.54
N THR A 123 13.82 10.31 8.27
CA THR A 123 13.37 11.50 9.01
C THR A 123 11.85 11.67 8.90
N TYR A 124 11.31 11.51 7.69
CA TYR A 124 9.87 11.56 7.48
C TYR A 124 9.13 10.45 8.25
N TYR A 125 9.62 9.22 8.16
CA TYR A 125 9.05 8.11 8.91
C TYR A 125 9.01 8.39 10.41
N ASN A 126 10.15 8.77 11.01
CA ASN A 126 10.25 9.03 12.45
C ASN A 126 9.32 10.16 12.91
N ASN A 127 9.19 11.22 12.10
CA ASN A 127 8.43 12.42 12.49
C ASN A 127 6.94 12.34 12.16
N VAL A 128 6.54 11.55 11.17
CA VAL A 128 5.18 11.57 10.59
C VAL A 128 4.48 10.23 10.71
N LEU A 129 5.17 9.12 10.42
CA LEU A 129 4.53 7.81 10.25
C LEU A 129 4.71 6.86 11.44
N GLU A 130 5.77 7.01 12.24
CA GLU A 130 6.18 5.99 13.22
C GLU A 130 5.05 5.57 14.18
N CYS A 131 4.35 6.53 14.78
CA CYS A 131 3.25 6.24 15.69
C CYS A 131 2.07 5.52 15.00
N GLU A 132 1.69 5.97 13.80
CA GLU A 132 0.55 5.43 13.06
C GLU A 132 0.85 4.02 12.55
N VAL A 133 2.04 3.82 11.96
CA VAL A 133 2.53 2.51 11.52
C VAL A 133 2.57 1.52 12.68
N LYS A 134 3.09 1.94 13.85
CA LYS A 134 3.15 1.09 15.05
C LYS A 134 1.79 0.67 15.56
N ALA A 135 0.84 1.59 15.57
CA ALA A 135 -0.53 1.28 15.96
C ALA A 135 -1.19 0.34 14.94
N TYR A 136 -1.02 0.62 13.65
CA TYR A 136 -1.64 -0.14 12.57
C TYR A 136 -1.21 -1.61 12.55
N TYR A 137 0.10 -1.90 12.58
CA TYR A 137 0.55 -3.30 12.47
C TYR A 137 0.20 -4.13 13.71
N ARG A 138 0.11 -3.51 14.90
CA ARG A 138 -0.34 -4.21 16.12
C ARG A 138 -1.79 -4.68 16.01
N ALA A 139 -2.63 -3.86 15.37
CA ALA A 139 -4.02 -4.22 15.09
C ALA A 139 -4.16 -5.14 13.87
N ASN A 140 -3.24 -5.04 12.91
CA ASN A 140 -3.31 -5.73 11.62
C ASN A 140 -1.97 -6.43 11.30
N PRO A 141 -1.61 -7.53 11.99
CA PRO A 141 -0.32 -8.19 11.80
C PRO A 141 -0.11 -8.74 10.38
N GLY A 142 -1.20 -9.03 9.66
CA GLY A 142 -1.15 -9.43 8.24
C GLY A 142 -0.67 -8.34 7.28
N ALA A 143 -0.54 -7.09 7.73
CA ALA A 143 0.04 -6.01 6.93
C ALA A 143 1.56 -6.17 6.74
N VAL A 144 2.21 -7.03 7.52
CA VAL A 144 3.64 -7.31 7.38
C VAL A 144 3.86 -8.26 6.21
N LYS A 145 4.43 -7.75 5.12
CA LYS A 145 4.71 -8.52 3.91
C LYS A 145 6.06 -9.21 3.98
N ARG A 146 6.31 -10.19 3.10
CA ARG A 146 7.63 -10.83 3.00
C ARG A 146 8.65 -9.85 2.42
N THR A 147 9.92 -10.03 2.77
CA THR A 147 11.02 -9.28 2.12
C THR A 147 10.98 -9.47 0.61
N HIS A 148 11.14 -8.37 -0.12
CA HIS A 148 11.22 -8.37 -1.58
C HIS A 148 12.40 -7.53 -2.09
N GLY A 149 13.01 -7.94 -3.21
CA GLY A 149 14.24 -7.33 -3.73
C GLY A 149 14.09 -5.89 -4.23
N GLN A 150 12.86 -5.45 -4.49
CA GLN A 150 12.54 -4.09 -4.93
C GLN A 150 12.32 -3.11 -3.77
N TYR A 151 12.73 -3.46 -2.54
CA TYR A 151 12.49 -2.63 -1.37
C TYR A 151 13.77 -2.24 -0.64
N ILE A 152 13.88 -0.96 -0.35
CA ILE A 152 14.99 -0.38 0.41
C ILE A 152 14.60 -0.36 1.89
N PHE A 153 15.25 -1.18 2.70
CA PHE A 153 15.02 -1.26 4.14
C PHE A 153 15.58 -0.03 4.87
N LEU A 154 14.72 0.64 5.63
CA LEU A 154 15.07 1.86 6.34
C LEU A 154 15.44 1.58 7.81
N ARG A 155 14.51 0.99 8.57
CA ARG A 155 14.61 0.82 10.03
C ARG A 155 13.71 -0.30 10.53
N GLU A 156 14.12 -0.97 11.61
CA GLU A 156 13.28 -1.89 12.38
C GLU A 156 12.21 -1.11 13.18
N VAL A 157 10.97 -1.58 13.17
CA VAL A 157 9.78 -0.88 13.72
C VAL A 157 9.62 -1.10 15.22
#